data_AF-A0A5C7W828-F1
#
_entry.id   AF-A0A5C7W828-F1
#
_cell.length_a   1.000
_cell.length_b   1.000
_cell.length_c   1.000
_cell.angle_alpha   90.00
_cell.angle_beta   90.00
_cell.angle_gamma   90.00
#
_symmetry.space_group_name_H-M   'P 1'
#
loop_
_entity.id
_entity.type
_entity.pdbx_description
1 polymer ?
#
loop_
_entity_poly.entity_id
_entity_poly.type
_entity_poly.pdbx_seq_one_letter_code
_entity_poly.pdbx_strand_id
1 'polypeptide(L)'
;MVRLLRRRAARPAGREGAGQQRLRLGQGNPRALVIAAIEKLWNRGDARRPKLPTSEQESRPMSRIETDSIGAIEVPDDAYWGAQTQRSLI
;
A
#
# COMPACT_ATOMS: atom_id res chain seq x y z
N MET A 1 -78.61 -23.63 7.13
CA MET A 1 -77.60 -22.54 7.17
C MET A 1 -76.40 -23.08 7.94
N VAL A 2 -75.23 -23.09 7.28
CA VAL A 2 -73.85 -23.25 7.82
C VAL A 2 -73.41 -24.63 8.37
N ARG A 3 -72.56 -25.28 7.56
CA ARG A 3 -71.57 -26.32 7.91
C ARG A 3 -70.42 -25.70 8.73
N LEU A 4 -69.98 -26.36 9.80
CA LEU A 4 -68.58 -26.34 10.29
C LEU A 4 -68.14 -27.81 10.48
N LEU A 5 -67.25 -28.38 9.66
CA LEU A 5 -65.77 -28.28 9.72
C LEU A 5 -65.24 -28.68 11.11
N ARG A 6 -64.33 -29.65 11.31
CA ARG A 6 -63.37 -30.37 10.46
C ARG A 6 -63.03 -31.70 11.13
N ARG A 7 -62.74 -32.71 10.31
CA ARG A 7 -62.25 -34.03 10.71
C ARG A 7 -60.84 -33.96 11.30
N ARG A 8 -60.61 -34.79 12.34
CA ARG A 8 -59.32 -35.16 12.90
C ARG A 8 -58.32 -35.62 11.83
N ALA A 9 -57.05 -35.30 12.03
CA ALA A 9 -55.96 -36.14 11.57
C ALA A 9 -54.89 -36.18 12.67
N ALA A 10 -54.57 -37.39 13.12
CA ALA A 10 -53.42 -37.70 13.96
C ALA A 10 -52.60 -38.74 13.21
N ARG A 11 -51.28 -38.52 13.05
CA ARG A 11 -50.19 -39.55 13.07
C ARG A 11 -48.81 -38.93 12.77
N PRO A 12 -47.68 -39.63 13.04
CA PRO A 12 -46.72 -39.21 14.05
C PRO A 12 -45.29 -38.97 13.51
N ALA A 13 -44.39 -38.75 14.46
CA ALA A 13 -42.97 -38.47 14.34
C ALA A 13 -42.13 -39.44 13.46
N GLY A 14 -41.04 -38.88 12.94
CA GLY A 14 -39.75 -39.57 12.77
C GLY A 14 -39.41 -40.03 11.34
N ARG A 15 -38.51 -39.29 10.67
CA ARG A 15 -37.33 -39.91 10.05
C ARG A 15 -36.26 -38.89 9.73
N GLU A 16 -35.08 -39.19 10.25
CA GLU A 16 -33.81 -38.53 10.00
C GLU A 16 -33.47 -38.50 8.50
N GLY A 17 -32.90 -37.38 8.07
CA GLY A 17 -32.26 -37.21 6.78
C GLY A 17 -30.96 -36.44 6.98
N ALA A 18 -29.96 -37.10 7.56
CA ALA A 18 -28.58 -36.67 7.47
C ALA A 18 -28.13 -36.69 6.00
N GLY A 19 -27.31 -35.71 5.62
CA GLY A 19 -26.82 -35.51 4.26
C GLY A 19 -27.83 -34.68 3.46
N GLN A 20 -27.52 -33.47 3.03
CA GLN A 20 -26.40 -33.21 2.13
C GLN A 20 -25.91 -31.76 2.32
N GLN A 21 -24.84 -31.57 3.10
CA GLN A 21 -23.94 -30.44 2.87
C GLN A 21 -23.18 -30.74 1.59
N ARG A 22 -23.79 -30.37 0.47
CA ARG A 22 -23.19 -30.45 -0.85
C ARG A 22 -22.12 -29.36 -0.90
N LEU A 23 -20.87 -29.76 -0.68
CA LEU A 23 -19.67 -28.93 -0.88
C LEU A 23 -19.78 -28.24 -2.24
N ARG A 24 -20.13 -26.95 -2.24
CA ARG A 24 -20.12 -26.11 -3.43
C ARG A 24 -18.67 -25.76 -3.72
N LEU A 25 -17.99 -26.69 -4.39
CA LEU A 25 -16.77 -26.38 -5.12
C LEU A 25 -17.12 -25.40 -6.25
N GLY A 26 -16.41 -24.28 -6.30
CA GLY A 26 -16.30 -23.47 -7.50
C GLY A 26 -17.24 -22.29 -7.58
N GLN A 27 -16.87 -21.19 -6.92
CA GLN A 27 -16.78 -19.87 -7.57
C GLN A 27 -16.10 -18.93 -6.57
N GLY A 28 -14.77 -18.85 -6.65
CA GLY A 28 -14.06 -17.77 -5.98
C GLY A 28 -14.63 -16.45 -6.51
N ASN A 29 -14.99 -15.53 -5.60
CA ASN A 29 -15.42 -14.20 -5.99
C ASN A 29 -14.31 -13.57 -6.85
N PRO A 30 -14.56 -13.25 -8.13
CA PRO A 30 -13.51 -12.74 -9.02
C PRO A 30 -12.92 -11.43 -8.47
N ARG A 31 -13.71 -10.65 -7.73
CA ARG A 31 -13.24 -9.43 -7.05
C ARG A 31 -12.26 -9.75 -5.93
N ALA A 32 -12.49 -10.82 -5.18
CA ALA A 32 -11.57 -11.28 -4.13
C ALA A 32 -10.25 -11.80 -4.73
N LEU A 33 -10.30 -12.44 -5.90
CA LEU A 33 -9.10 -12.86 -6.63
C LEU A 33 -8.29 -11.66 -7.13
N VAL A 34 -8.94 -10.62 -7.63
CA VAL A 34 -8.27 -9.37 -8.05
C VAL A 34 -7.63 -8.67 -6.85
N ILE A 35 -8.34 -8.55 -5.73
CA ILE A 35 -7.80 -7.95 -4.50
C ILE A 35 -6.60 -8.76 -3.99
N ALA A 36 -6.73 -10.08 -3.88
CA ALA A 36 -5.64 -10.95 -3.44
C ALA A 36 -4.44 -10.91 -4.42
N ALA A 37 -4.67 -10.75 -5.72
CA ALA A 37 -3.62 -10.59 -6.71
C ALA A 37 -2.90 -9.24 -6.54
N ILE A 38 -3.63 -8.15 -6.30
CA ILE A 38 -3.06 -6.82 -6.04
C ILE A 38 -2.25 -6.84 -4.73
N GLU A 39 -2.79 -7.39 -3.66
CA GLU A 39 -2.09 -7.54 -2.38
C GLU A 39 -0.83 -8.41 -2.52
N LYS A 40 -0.91 -9.51 -3.28
CA LYS A 40 0.25 -10.37 -3.56
C LYS A 40 1.28 -9.69 -4.47
N LEU A 41 0.88 -8.73 -5.29
CA LEU A 41 1.81 -7.92 -6.08
C LEU A 41 2.49 -6.85 -5.21
N TRP A 42 1.74 -6.22 -4.31
CA TRP A 42 2.24 -5.20 -3.37
C TRP A 42 3.17 -5.78 -2.29
N ASN A 43 2.83 -6.95 -1.74
CA ASN A 43 3.57 -7.61 -0.65
C ASN A 43 4.74 -8.48 -1.14
N ARG A 44 5.00 -8.52 -2.45
CA ARG A 44 6.12 -9.28 -3.02
C ARG A 44 7.41 -8.46 -2.83
N GLY A 45 7.99 -8.60 -1.65
CA GLY A 45 9.24 -7.93 -1.26
C GLY A 45 10.29 -7.91 -2.37
N ASP A 46 10.60 -6.68 -2.79
CA ASP A 46 11.92 -6.14 -3.14
C ASP A 46 12.88 -6.85 -4.12
N ALA A 47 12.53 -7.94 -4.79
CA ALA A 47 13.46 -8.59 -5.73
C ALA A 47 13.63 -7.86 -7.09
N ARG A 48 12.80 -6.85 -7.38
CA ARG A 48 12.84 -6.08 -8.64
C ARG A 48 12.90 -4.57 -8.44
N ARG A 49 13.07 -4.12 -7.19
CA ARG A 49 13.24 -2.69 -6.95
C ARG A 49 14.61 -2.34 -7.54
N PRO A 50 14.69 -1.45 -8.55
CA PRO A 50 15.99 -0.94 -8.95
C PRO A 50 16.63 -0.39 -7.68
N LYS A 51 17.90 -0.73 -7.43
CA LYS A 51 18.68 -0.06 -6.40
C LYS A 51 18.70 1.41 -6.81
N LEU A 52 17.77 2.18 -6.26
CA LEU A 52 17.85 3.62 -6.28
C LEU A 52 19.23 3.94 -5.72
N PRO A 53 20.02 4.80 -6.37
CA PRO A 53 21.23 5.30 -5.72
C PRO A 53 20.77 5.78 -4.34
N THR A 54 21.34 5.19 -3.29
CA THR A 54 21.11 5.64 -1.93
C THR A 54 21.53 7.10 -1.92
N SER A 55 20.56 7.98 -2.05
CA SER A 55 20.68 9.41 -2.34
C SER A 55 21.30 10.21 -1.17
N GLU A 56 21.89 9.50 -0.21
CA GLU A 56 22.64 10.06 0.90
C GLU A 56 24.10 10.35 0.54
N GLN A 57 24.62 9.78 -0.56
CA GLN A 57 26.05 9.87 -0.89
C GLN A 57 26.43 10.86 -2.00
N GLU A 58 25.47 11.51 -2.66
CA GLU A 58 25.77 12.36 -3.83
C GLU A 58 25.22 13.80 -3.76
N SER A 59 24.77 14.24 -2.59
CA SER A 59 24.26 15.61 -2.39
C SER A 59 25.03 16.38 -1.33
N ARG A 60 26.37 16.27 -1.30
CA ARG A 60 27.13 17.36 -0.67
C ARG A 60 26.93 18.58 -1.58
N PRO A 61 26.44 19.72 -1.06
CA PRO A 61 26.32 20.91 -1.87
C PRO A 61 27.71 21.22 -2.43
N MET A 62 27.83 21.29 -3.75
CA MET A 62 29.08 21.69 -4.37
C MET A 62 29.37 23.14 -3.98
N SER A 63 30.63 23.46 -3.76
CA SER A 63 31.08 24.79 -3.36
C SER A 63 32.21 25.27 -4.26
N ARG A 64 32.17 26.55 -4.61
CA ARG A 64 33.25 27.27 -5.28
C ARG A 64 34.00 28.14 -4.29
N ILE A 65 35.29 28.34 -4.55
CA ILE A 65 36.12 29.25 -3.76
C ILE A 65 36.06 30.65 -4.36
N GLU A 66 35.62 31.63 -3.58
CA GLU A 66 35.72 33.05 -3.93
C GLU A 66 36.71 33.78 -3.03
N THR A 67 37.28 34.89 -3.51
CA THR A 67 38.24 35.71 -2.75
C THR A 67 37.78 37.17 -2.70
N ASP A 68 37.82 37.76 -1.51
CA ASP A 68 37.62 39.19 -1.27
C ASP A 68 38.89 39.82 -0.63
N SER A 69 38.79 41.06 -0.12
CA SER A 69 39.93 41.76 0.52
C SER A 69 40.39 41.13 1.83
N ILE A 70 39.60 40.23 2.43
CA ILE A 70 39.91 39.53 3.68
C ILE A 70 40.50 38.15 3.38
N GLY A 71 40.16 37.55 2.23
CA GLY A 71 40.75 36.31 1.75
C GLY A 71 39.75 35.37 1.07
N ALA A 72 40.16 34.11 0.89
CA ALA A 72 39.34 33.08 0.26
C ALA A 72 38.25 32.52 1.20
N ILE A 73 37.09 32.15 0.64
CA ILE A 73 35.97 31.51 1.35
C ILE A 73 35.18 30.58 0.41
N GLU A 74 34.62 29.51 0.97
CA GLU A 74 33.70 28.60 0.28
C GLU A 74 32.31 29.23 0.13
N VAL A 75 31.83 29.32 -1.10
CA VAL A 75 30.50 29.79 -1.49
C VAL A 75 29.75 28.63 -2.15
N PRO A 76 28.47 28.38 -1.83
CA PRO A 76 27.68 27.34 -2.52
C PRO A 76 27.63 27.57 -4.04
N ASP A 77 27.72 26.50 -4.83
CA ASP A 77 27.67 26.58 -6.30
C ASP A 77 26.28 26.99 -6.83
N ASP A 78 25.23 26.77 -6.05
CA ASP A 78 23.86 27.18 -6.36
C ASP A 78 23.54 28.62 -5.90
N ALA A 79 24.46 29.28 -5.20
CA ALA A 79 24.29 30.66 -4.74
C ALA A 79 24.67 31.69 -5.81
N TYR A 80 23.79 32.68 -6.00
CA TYR A 80 24.03 33.82 -6.89
C TYR A 80 24.87 34.95 -6.25
N TRP A 81 25.19 34.85 -4.95
CA TRP A 81 26.03 35.82 -4.24
C TRP A 81 27.48 35.34 -4.11
N GLY A 82 28.38 36.23 -3.66
CA GLY A 82 29.82 35.96 -3.56
C GLY A 82 30.38 36.00 -2.13
N ALA A 83 31.71 36.10 -2.03
CA ALA A 83 32.49 36.02 -0.79
C ALA A 83 32.04 37.01 0.29
N GLN A 84 31.80 38.28 -0.06
CA GLN A 84 31.42 39.30 0.91
C GLN A 84 30.05 38.99 1.56
N THR A 85 29.07 38.57 0.76
CA THR A 85 27.75 38.14 1.28
C THR A 85 27.87 36.84 2.06
N GLN A 86 28.67 35.89 1.60
CA GLN A 86 28.91 34.63 2.29
C GLN A 86 29.47 34.84 3.70
N ARG A 87 30.43 35.75 3.87
CA ARG A 87 30.97 36.13 5.19
C ARG A 87 29.93 36.73 6.14
N SER A 88 28.84 37.27 5.61
CA SER A 88 27.77 37.84 6.42
C SER A 88 26.76 36.77 6.90
N LEU A 89 26.83 35.54 6.37
CA LEU A 89 25.90 34.44 6.64
C LEU A 89 26.45 33.36 7.61
N ILE A 90 27.77 33.34 7.85
CA ILE A 90 28.47 32.42 8.77
C ILE A 90 28.72 33.06 10.13
#